data_AF-A0A1F9CM34-F1
#
_entry.id   AF-A0A1F9CM34-F1
#
_cell.length_a   1.000
_cell.length_b   1.000
_cell.length_c   1.000
_cell.angle_alpha   90.00
_cell.angle_beta   90.00
_cell.angle_gamma   90.00
#
_symmetry.space_group_name_H-M   'P 1'
#
loop_
_entity.id
_entity.type
_entity.pdbx_description
1 polymer ?
#
loop_
_entity_poly.entity_id
_entity_poly.type
_entity_poly.pdbx_seq_one_letter_code
_entity_poly.pdbx_strand_id
1 'polypeptide(L)' 'MTRAQERLYMTGAVNRHLFGMGQRRIPSRFLRDIPQEIIHFEGKPTPLVPSSWAWEEGLFSGERYIEYD' A
#
# COMPACT_ATOMS: atom_id res chain seq x y z
N MET A 1 -13.60 -7.25 8.20
CA MET A 1 -13.33 -8.62 7.72
C MET A 1 -14.48 -9.56 8.06
N THR A 2 -14.80 -9.79 9.33
CA THR A 2 -15.82 -10.76 9.84
C THR A 2 -17.29 -10.54 9.44
N ARG A 3 -17.59 -9.55 8.58
CA ARG A 3 -18.95 -9.29 8.06
C ARG A 3 -19.16 -9.84 6.66
N ALA A 4 -18.09 -10.03 5.89
CA ALA A 4 -18.18 -10.67 4.58
C ALA A 4 -18.44 -12.16 4.77
N GLN A 5 -19.37 -12.73 4.00
CA GLN A 5 -19.73 -14.15 4.05
C GLN A 5 -19.00 -14.96 2.96
N GLU A 6 -18.83 -14.39 1.77
CA GLU A 6 -18.24 -15.09 0.62
C GLU A 6 -16.90 -14.49 0.17
N ARG A 7 -16.91 -13.19 -0.18
CA ARG A 7 -15.71 -12.47 -0.67
C ARG A 7 -15.51 -11.16 0.07
N LEU A 8 -14.25 -10.83 0.34
CA LEU A 8 -13.85 -9.57 0.94
C LEU A 8 -12.99 -8.79 -0.05
N TYR A 9 -13.47 -7.61 -0.46
CA TYR A 9 -12.71 -6.66 -1.24
C TYR A 9 -12.24 -5.53 -0.34
N MET A 10 -10.96 -5.17 -0.46
CA MET A 10 -10.36 -4.05 0.27
C MET A 10 -9.75 -3.09 -0.73
N THR A 11 -9.98 -1.79 -0.53
CA THR A 11 -9.45 -0.74 -1.42
C THR A 11 -8.58 0.22 -0.64
N GLY A 12 -7.46 0.62 -1.23
CA GLY A 12 -6.59 1.67 -0.73
C GLY A 12 -6.46 2.80 -1.74
N ALA A 13 -6.18 4.01 -1.26
CA ALA A 13 -5.87 5.15 -2.10
C ALA A 13 -4.59 5.81 -1.59
N VAL A 14 -3.65 6.04 -2.51
CA VAL A 14 -2.36 6.68 -2.20
C VAL A 14 -2.57 8.14 -1.84
N ASN A 15 -3.43 8.85 -2.58
CA ASN A 15 -3.80 10.24 -2.31
C ASN A 15 -5.30 10.33 -2.01
N ARG A 16 -5.66 11.03 -0.93
CA ARG A 16 -7.06 11.31 -0.58
C ARG A 16 -7.24 12.79 -0.30
N HIS A 17 -8.30 13.38 -0.84
CA HIS A 17 -8.77 14.70 -0.39
C HIS A 17 -9.63 14.51 0.86
N LEU A 18 -9.06 14.84 2.01
CA LEU A 18 -9.77 14.79 3.29
C LEU A 18 -9.66 16.17 3.93
N PHE A 19 -10.79 16.67 4.45
CA PHE A 19 -10.88 17.99 5.08
C PHE A 19 -10.35 19.12 4.19
N GLY A 20 -10.63 19.05 2.89
CA GLY A 20 -10.23 20.07 1.92
C GLY A 20 -8.77 20.05 1.47
N MET A 21 -7.95 19.11 1.95
CA MET A 21 -6.53 19.01 1.59
C MET A 21 -6.17 17.63 1.04
N GLY A 22 -5.28 17.61 0.04
CA GLY A 22 -4.74 16.39 -0.53
C GLY A 22 -3.71 15.79 0.40
N GLN A 23 -3.93 14.56 0.85
CA GLN A 23 -3.02 13.84 1.74
C GLN A 23 -2.58 12.53 1.10
N ARG A 24 -1.27 12.36 0.97
CA ARG A 24 -0.67 11.06 0.62
C ARG A 24 -0.56 10.20 1.87
N ARG A 25 -0.97 8.93 1.79
CA ARG A 25 -0.92 7.99 2.93
C ARG A 25 -0.32 6.67 2.49
N ILE A 26 0.45 6.06 3.39
CA ILE A 26 0.89 4.68 3.24
C ILE A 26 -0.31 3.72 3.42
N PRO A 27 -0.26 2.50 2.85
CA PRO A 27 -1.26 1.47 3.07
C PRO A 27 -1.42 1.12 4.55
N SER A 28 -2.59 0.58 4.90
CA SER A 28 -2.87 0.14 6.27
C SER A 28 -1.85 -0.92 6.71
N ARG A 29 -1.30 -0.76 7.93
CA ARG A 29 -0.37 -1.75 8.50
C ARG A 29 -0.96 -3.16 8.58
N PHE A 30 -2.27 -3.27 8.80
CA PHE A 30 -2.98 -4.54 8.90
C PHE A 30 -2.95 -5.36 7.61
N LEU A 31 -2.63 -4.75 6.46
CA LEU A 31 -2.44 -5.51 5.22
C LEU A 31 -1.21 -6.42 5.29
N ARG A 32 -0.21 -6.11 6.13
CA ARG A 32 0.96 -6.96 6.38
C ARG A 32 0.64 -8.13 7.31
N ASP A 33 -0.38 -7.98 8.15
CA ASP A 33 -0.76 -8.99 9.14
C ASP A 33 -1.66 -10.08 8.52
N ILE A 34 -2.20 -9.85 7.32
CA ILE A 34 -2.98 -10.83 6.56
C ILE A 34 -2.00 -11.73 5.81
N PRO A 35 -2.18 -13.07 5.80
CA PRO A 35 -1.33 -13.96 5.00
C PRO A 35 -1.35 -13.53 3.53
N GLN A 36 -0.18 -13.35 2.92
CA GLN A 36 -0.07 -12.73 1.59
C GLN A 36 -0.51 -13.68 0.47
N GLU A 37 -0.39 -14.99 0.71
CA GLU A 37 -0.77 -16.06 -0.21
C GLU A 37 -2.28 -16.08 -0.51
N ILE A 38 -3.12 -15.48 0.35
CA ILE A 38 -4.58 -15.38 0.13
C ILE A 38 -5.01 -14.03 -0.43
N ILE A 39 -4.09 -13.08 -0.62
CA ILE A 39 -4.40 -11.75 -1.14
C ILE A 39 -4.17 -11.70 -2.64
N HIS A 40 -5.19 -11.28 -3.38
CA HIS A 40 -5.05 -10.92 -4.77
C HIS A 40 -4.91 -9.40 -4.90
N PHE A 41 -3.73 -8.94 -5.33
CA PHE A 41 -3.47 -7.51 -5.53
C PHE A 41 -3.88 -7.07 -6.93
N GLU A 42 -4.75 -6.07 -7.00
CA GLU A 42 -5.18 -5.45 -8.25
C GLU A 42 -4.77 -3.97 -8.30
N GLY A 43 -4.38 -3.50 -9.48
CA GLY A 43 -4.07 -2.10 -9.75
C GLY A 43 -2.59 -1.82 -10.02
N LYS A 44 -2.24 -0.53 -10.12
CA LYS A 44 -0.87 -0.11 -10.40
C LYS A 44 -0.05 -0.07 -9.11
N PRO A 45 1.09 -0.77 -9.04
CA PRO A 45 2.00 -0.62 -7.91
C PRO A 45 2.43 0.84 -7.82
N THR A 46 2.25 1.45 -6.66
CA THR A 46 2.61 2.86 -6.45
C THR A 46 3.73 2.92 -5.42
N PRO A 47 4.87 3.57 -5.73
CA PRO A 47 5.93 3.74 -4.76
C PRO A 47 5.42 4.56 -3.57
N LEU A 48 5.84 4.23 -2.35
CA LEU A 48 5.37 4.90 -1.12
C LEU A 48 6.27 6.06 -0.67
N VAL A 49 7.50 6.15 -1.17
CA VAL A 49 8.42 7.24 -0.85
C VAL A 49 8.34 8.36 -1.89
N PRO A 50 8.50 9.65 -1.50
CA PRO A 50 8.80 10.73 -2.44
C PRO A 50 10.22 10.52 -3.01
N SER A 51 10.42 10.80 -4.30
CA SER A 51 11.73 10.70 -4.96
C SER A 51 12.85 11.52 -4.29
N SER A 52 12.49 12.55 -3.52
CA SER A 52 13.44 13.40 -2.78
C SER A 52 14.01 12.76 -1.51
N TRP A 53 13.38 11.72 -0.95
CA TRP A 53 13.85 10.99 0.24
C TRP A 53 14.54 9.67 -0.12
N ALA A 54 14.71 9.38 -1.41
CA ALA A 54 15.27 8.13 -1.89
C ALA A 54 16.79 7.98 -1.63
N TRP A 55 17.49 9.06 -1.26
CA TRP A 55 18.95 9.06 -1.02
C TRP A 55 19.35 8.81 0.45
N GLU A 56 18.40 8.82 1.40
CA GLU A 56 18.70 8.78 2.84
C GLU A 56 18.58 7.37 3.44
N GLU A 57 17.91 6.46 2.75
CA GLU A 57 18.00 5.02 3.02
C GLU A 57 18.36 4.34 1.71
N GLY A 58 19.17 3.28 1.74
CA GLY A 58 19.63 2.50 0.58
C GLY A 58 18.51 1.81 -0.23
N LEU A 59 17.55 2.61 -0.69
CA LEU A 59 16.37 2.31 -1.49
C LEU A 59 16.67 2.49 -2.99
N PHE A 60 17.87 2.94 -3.34
CA PHE A 60 18.36 3.01 -4.72
C PHE A 60 18.97 1.70 -5.24
N SER A 61 19.18 0.67 -4.40
CA SER A 61 19.56 -0.64 -4.93
C SER A 61 18.32 -1.45 -5.34
N GLY A 62 17.68 -1.01 -6.42
CA GLY A 62 16.73 -1.83 -7.18
C GLY A 62 15.37 -2.10 -6.50
N GLU A 63 14.30 -1.83 -7.24
CA GLU A 63 13.12 -2.71 -7.25
C GLU A 63 12.55 -3.15 -5.89
N ARG A 64 12.27 -2.22 -4.98
CA ARG A 64 11.30 -2.51 -3.90
C ARG A 64 9.92 -2.02 -4.29
N TYR A 65 9.30 -2.79 -5.17
CA TYR A 65 7.85 -3.02 -5.04
C TYR A 65 7.60 -3.49 -3.61
N ILE A 66 6.43 -3.18 -3.04
CA ILE A 66 6.01 -3.95 -1.87
C ILE A 66 5.71 -5.34 -2.41
N GLU A 67 6.75 -6.17 -2.45
CA GLU A 67 6.62 -7.59 -2.50
C GLU A 67 6.12 -7.99 -1.11
N TYR A 68 4.90 -8.49 -1.12
CA TYR A 68 4.24 -9.01 0.05
C TYR A 68 4.70 -10.48 0.17
N ASP A 69 5.80 -10.70 0.89
CA ASP A 69 6.30 -12.03 1.28
C ASP A 69 5.40 -12.63 2.38
#